data_AF-Q4DKA4-F1
#
_entry.id   AF-Q4DKA4-F1
#
_cell.length_a   1.000
_cell.length_b   1.000
_cell.length_c   1.000
_cell.angle_alpha   90.00
_cell.angle_beta   90.00
_cell.angle_gamma   90.00
#
_symmetry.space_group_name_H-M   'P 1'
#
loop_
_entity.id
_entity.type
_entity.pdbx_description
1 polymer ?
#
loop_
_entity_poly.entity_id
_entity_poly.type
_entity_poly.pdbx_seq_one_letter_code
_entity_poly.pdbx_strand_id
1 'polypeptide(L)'
;MVKGDCIRAAHLLIKFDGSRNCVSHRTGKSTADLTYDAALAELKQWAKRIADGEITFEDAARQRSDCGSYNSGGDLGFFGPGVMMKPFEDAARSLNVGEVSGVVRTESGLHIIKRLA
;
A
#
# COMPACT_ATOMS: atom_id res chain seq x y z
N MET A 1 -1.93 -23.68 -12.69
CA MET A 1 -1.97 -22.69 -11.59
C MET A 1 -1.86 -23.45 -10.28
N VAL A 2 -0.74 -23.30 -9.57
CA VAL A 2 -0.57 -23.92 -8.25
C VAL A 2 -1.48 -23.14 -7.30
N LYS A 3 -2.59 -23.73 -6.86
CA LYS A 3 -3.59 -23.06 -5.99
C LYS A 3 -2.99 -22.60 -4.64
N GLY A 4 -1.80 -23.05 -4.28
CA GLY A 4 -1.12 -22.74 -3.01
C GLY A 4 -0.29 -21.46 -3.01
N ASP A 5 -0.03 -20.82 -4.16
CA ASP A 5 0.92 -19.70 -4.21
C ASP A 5 0.25 -18.31 -4.17
N CYS A 6 -1.08 -18.25 -4.24
CA CYS A 6 -1.81 -17.00 -4.18
C CYS A 6 -1.91 -16.49 -2.73
N ILE A 7 -1.59 -15.22 -2.51
CA ILE A 7 -1.77 -14.53 -1.23
C ILE A 7 -2.83 -13.44 -1.39
N ARG A 8 -3.41 -12.97 -0.28
CA ARG A 8 -4.27 -11.78 -0.26
C ARG A 8 -3.58 -10.72 0.57
N ALA A 9 -3.49 -9.50 0.05
CA ALA A 9 -2.93 -8.37 0.79
C ALA A 9 -3.71 -7.09 0.52
N ALA A 10 -3.73 -6.23 1.52
CA ALA A 10 -4.16 -4.84 1.39
C ALA A 10 -2.94 -3.92 1.43
N HIS A 11 -3.09 -2.72 0.87
CA HIS A 11 -2.04 -1.71 0.95
C HIS A 11 -2.57 -0.30 1.17
N LEU A 12 -1.71 0.56 1.72
CA LEU A 12 -1.88 2.00 1.67
C LEU A 12 -0.74 2.54 0.82
N LEU A 13 -1.08 3.11 -0.33
CA LEU A 13 -0.14 3.72 -1.26
C LEU A 13 -0.17 5.23 -1.13
N ILE A 14 0.99 5.86 -0.96
CA ILE A 14 1.15 7.31 -1.14
C ILE A 14 2.07 7.55 -2.34
N LYS A 15 1.54 8.27 -3.32
CA LYS A 15 2.28 8.69 -4.51
C LYS A 15 3.00 10.01 -4.24
N PHE A 16 4.12 10.20 -4.93
CA PHE A 16 4.99 11.37 -4.82
C PHE A 16 5.57 11.74 -6.20
N ASP A 17 6.31 12.84 -6.29
CA ASP A 17 6.86 13.42 -7.53
C ASP A 17 7.67 12.44 -8.43
N GLY A 18 8.31 11.43 -7.84
CA GLY A 18 9.02 10.37 -8.54
C GLY A 18 8.20 9.10 -8.84
N SER A 19 6.89 9.10 -8.63
CA SER A 19 6.03 7.96 -8.93
C SER A 19 5.73 7.89 -10.43
N ARG A 20 5.67 6.67 -11.00
CA ARG A 20 5.38 6.43 -12.43
C ARG A 20 4.11 7.12 -12.92
N ASN A 21 3.13 7.28 -12.03
CA ASN A 21 1.91 8.04 -12.29
C ASN A 21 1.59 8.89 -11.06
N CYS A 22 1.87 10.19 -11.14
CA CYS A 22 1.63 11.18 -10.09
C CYS A 22 0.18 11.66 -10.02
N VAL A 23 -0.81 10.76 -10.08
CA VAL A 23 -2.23 11.08 -9.88
C VAL A 23 -2.84 10.12 -8.86
N SER A 24 -3.49 10.68 -7.85
CA SER A 24 -4.23 9.91 -6.86
C SER A 24 -5.49 9.32 -7.49
N HIS A 25 -5.65 7.99 -7.47
CA HIS A 25 -6.91 7.38 -7.93
C HIS A 25 -8.08 7.64 -6.98
N ARG A 26 -7.80 8.08 -5.75
CA ARG A 26 -8.82 8.43 -4.76
C ARG A 26 -9.43 9.80 -5.03
N THR A 27 -8.61 10.79 -5.38
CA THR A 27 -9.07 12.19 -5.54
C THR A 27 -9.05 12.70 -6.99
N GLY A 28 -8.41 11.98 -7.90
CA GLY A 28 -8.13 12.44 -9.27
C GLY A 28 -7.10 13.57 -9.36
N LYS A 29 -6.54 14.01 -8.23
CA LYS A 29 -5.58 15.12 -8.17
C LYS A 29 -4.15 14.65 -8.42
N SER A 30 -3.35 15.57 -8.97
CA SER A 30 -1.91 15.37 -9.09
C SER A 30 -1.27 15.23 -7.70
N THR A 31 -0.30 14.33 -7.59
CA THR A 31 0.59 14.15 -6.43
C THR A 31 2.03 14.54 -6.78
N ALA A 32 2.24 15.24 -7.89
CA ALA A 32 3.56 15.64 -8.37
C ALA A 32 4.23 16.71 -7.49
N ASP A 33 3.46 17.41 -6.65
CA ASP A 33 3.98 18.40 -5.71
C ASP A 33 4.43 17.78 -4.37
N LEU A 34 4.13 16.50 -4.13
CA LEU A 34 4.51 15.81 -2.91
C LEU A 34 5.90 15.20 -3.09
N THR A 35 6.88 15.63 -2.29
CA THR A 35 8.23 15.08 -2.34
C THR A 35 8.29 13.68 -1.72
N TYR A 36 9.34 12.93 -2.06
CA TYR A 36 9.62 11.62 -1.43
C TYR A 36 9.60 11.68 0.11
N ASP A 37 10.30 12.66 0.71
CA ASP A 37 10.41 12.77 2.16
C ASP A 37 9.08 13.12 2.82
N ALA A 38 8.28 13.99 2.18
CA ALA A 38 6.94 14.33 2.66
C ALA A 38 6.00 13.12 2.60
N ALA A 39 6.02 12.37 1.48
CA ALA A 39 5.26 11.14 1.34
C ALA A 39 5.70 10.06 2.35
N LEU A 40 7.00 9.95 2.63
CA LEU A 40 7.55 9.02 3.61
C LEU A 40 7.11 9.39 5.03
N ALA A 41 7.22 10.68 5.38
CA ALA A 41 6.80 11.18 6.68
C ALA A 41 5.30 10.95 6.90
N GLU A 42 4.48 11.26 5.89
CA GLU A 42 3.04 11.04 5.94
C GLU A 42 2.71 9.54 6.09
N LEU A 43 3.32 8.68 5.27
CA LEU A 43 3.08 7.23 5.33
C LEU A 43 3.46 6.65 6.71
N LYS A 44 4.56 7.13 7.29
CA LYS A 44 4.97 6.74 8.66
C LYS A 44 3.97 7.20 9.72
N GLN A 45 3.35 8.37 9.57
CA GLN A 45 2.29 8.81 10.48
C GLN A 45 1.09 7.88 10.40
N TRP A 46 0.65 7.50 9.20
CA TRP A 46 -0.42 6.50 9.03
C TRP A 46 -0.04 5.15 9.63
N ALA A 47 1.17 4.66 9.35
CA ALA A 47 1.67 3.40 9.90
C ALA A 47 1.68 3.41 11.44
N LYS A 48 2.10 4.53 12.05
CA LYS A 48 2.09 4.71 13.50
C LYS A 48 0.67 4.67 14.07
N ARG A 49 -0.27 5.41 13.49
CA ARG A 49 -1.66 5.43 13.95
C ARG A 49 -2.32 4.05 13.86
N ILE A 50 -1.98 3.27 12.84
CA ILE A 50 -2.42 1.87 12.70
C ILE A 50 -1.80 1.00 13.80
N ALA A 51 -0.50 1.12 14.05
CA ALA A 51 0.20 0.36 15.08
C ALA A 51 -0.28 0.69 16.50
N ASP A 52 -0.60 1.96 16.75
CA ASP A 52 -1.13 2.45 18.03
C ASP A 52 -2.62 2.10 18.22
N GLY A 53 -3.27 1.51 17.20
CA GLY A 53 -4.68 1.11 17.24
C GLY A 53 -5.67 2.28 17.16
N GLU A 54 -5.20 3.50 16.85
CA GLU A 54 -6.05 4.68 16.69
C GLU A 54 -6.97 4.59 15.46
N ILE A 55 -6.53 3.86 14.43
CA ILE A 55 -7.27 3.65 13.20
C ILE A 55 -7.00 2.25 12.65
N THR A 56 -8.01 1.64 12.03
CA THR A 56 -7.83 0.39 11.31
C THR A 56 -7.02 0.61 10.03
N PHE A 57 -6.35 -0.44 9.55
CA PHE A 57 -5.60 -0.37 8.28
C PHE A 57 -6.53 -0.02 7.11
N GLU A 58 -7.72 -0.62 7.13
CA GLU A 58 -8.75 -0.48 6.11
C GLU A 58 -9.27 0.97 6.05
N ASP A 59 -9.51 1.60 7.20
CA ASP A 59 -9.96 2.99 7.24
C ASP A 59 -8.85 3.98 6.88
N ALA A 60 -7.60 3.71 7.27
CA ALA A 60 -6.45 4.49 6.82
C ALA A 60 -6.29 4.43 5.30
N ALA A 61 -6.43 3.24 4.71
CA ALA A 61 -6.37 3.04 3.26
C ALA A 61 -7.52 3.76 2.54
N ARG A 62 -8.76 3.69 3.05
CA ARG A 62 -9.90 4.46 2.50
C ARG A 62 -9.66 5.96 2.52
N GLN A 63 -9.14 6.47 3.64
CA GLN A 63 -8.93 7.91 3.82
C GLN A 63 -7.81 8.44 2.95
N ARG A 64 -6.70 7.69 2.81
CA ARG A 64 -5.48 8.25 2.21
C ARG A 64 -4.97 7.57 0.95
N SER A 65 -5.16 6.27 0.77
CA SER A 65 -4.48 5.51 -0.30
C SER A 65 -4.75 6.12 -1.69
N ASP A 66 -3.69 6.24 -2.49
CA ASP A 66 -3.72 6.77 -3.85
C ASP A 66 -3.92 5.68 -4.92
N CYS A 67 -4.06 4.43 -4.49
CA CYS A 67 -4.41 3.30 -5.34
C CYS A 67 -5.92 3.18 -5.52
N GLY A 68 -6.40 2.63 -6.64
CA GLY A 68 -7.83 2.41 -6.90
C GLY A 68 -8.52 1.47 -5.90
N SER A 69 -7.75 0.65 -5.15
CA SER A 69 -8.26 -0.20 -4.06
C SER A 69 -8.66 0.56 -2.80
N TYR A 70 -8.49 1.89 -2.74
CA TYR A 70 -8.80 2.70 -1.57
C TYR A 70 -10.22 2.43 -1.03
N ASN A 71 -11.22 2.32 -1.91
CA ASN A 71 -12.61 2.10 -1.51
C ASN A 71 -12.83 0.74 -0.80
N SER A 72 -12.01 -0.26 -1.16
CA SER A 72 -12.00 -1.60 -0.55
C SER A 72 -11.08 -1.70 0.67
N GLY A 73 -10.70 -0.58 1.29
CA GLY A 73 -9.75 -0.59 2.41
C GLY A 73 -8.34 -1.00 1.99
N GLY A 74 -7.98 -0.77 0.73
CA GLY A 74 -6.68 -1.11 0.17
C GLY A 74 -6.54 -2.55 -0.28
N ASP A 75 -7.57 -3.39 -0.12
CA ASP A 75 -7.55 -4.80 -0.50
C ASP A 75 -7.39 -4.99 -2.01
N LEU A 76 -6.40 -5.79 -2.40
CA LEU A 76 -6.07 -6.12 -3.79
C LEU A 76 -6.66 -7.46 -4.24
N GLY A 77 -7.36 -8.18 -3.36
CA GLY A 77 -7.82 -9.54 -3.60
C GLY A 77 -6.66 -10.55 -3.58
N PHE A 78 -6.94 -11.75 -4.06
CA PHE A 78 -5.92 -12.79 -4.20
C PHE A 78 -5.08 -12.54 -5.45
N PHE A 79 -3.77 -12.56 -5.31
CA PHE A 79 -2.84 -12.47 -6.43
C PHE A 79 -1.75 -13.53 -6.33
N GLY A 80 -1.38 -14.05 -7.50
CA GLY A 80 -0.30 -15.02 -7.66
C GLY A 80 1.07 -14.35 -7.86
N PRO A 81 2.14 -15.15 -7.98
CA PRO A 81 3.47 -14.65 -8.26
C PRO A 81 3.55 -13.93 -9.62
N GLY A 82 4.28 -12.82 -9.67
CA GLY A 82 4.50 -12.01 -10.86
C GLY A 82 3.35 -11.06 -11.22
N VAL A 83 2.28 -11.02 -10.41
CA VAL A 83 1.15 -10.10 -10.62
C VAL A 83 1.48 -8.70 -10.10
N MET A 84 2.20 -8.61 -8.99
CA MET A 84 2.58 -7.35 -8.35
C MET A 84 4.03 -6.98 -8.67
N MET A 85 4.38 -5.69 -8.51
CA MET A 85 5.77 -5.24 -8.63
C MET A 85 6.65 -5.99 -7.64
N LYS A 86 7.84 -6.42 -8.07
CA LYS A 86 8.74 -7.29 -7.28
C LYS A 86 8.95 -6.83 -5.82
N PRO A 87 9.23 -5.55 -5.53
CA PRO A 87 9.41 -5.10 -4.14
C PRO A 87 8.14 -5.23 -3.29
N PHE A 88 6.96 -5.02 -3.90
CA PHE A 88 5.67 -5.18 -3.23
C PHE A 88 5.41 -6.66 -2.94
N GLU A 89 5.61 -7.53 -3.92
CA GLU A 89 5.36 -8.96 -3.77
C GLU A 89 6.27 -9.58 -2.71
N ASP A 90 7.57 -9.27 -2.76
CA ASP A 90 8.54 -9.82 -1.81
C ASP A 90 8.18 -9.41 -0.37
N ALA A 91 7.83 -8.15 -0.15
CA ALA A 91 7.37 -7.66 1.15
C ALA A 91 6.03 -8.28 1.58
N ALA A 92 5.06 -8.43 0.68
CA ALA A 92 3.77 -9.05 1.01
C ALA A 92 3.93 -10.53 1.39
N ARG A 93 4.83 -11.25 0.70
CA ARG A 93 5.11 -12.67 0.96
C ARG A 93 5.96 -12.90 2.20
N SER A 94 6.80 -11.94 2.59
CA SER A 94 7.61 -12.05 3.80
C SER A 94 6.83 -11.85 5.11
N LEU A 95 5.62 -11.29 5.03
CA LEU A 95 4.75 -11.08 6.18
C LEU A 95 4.01 -12.37 6.57
N ASN A 96 3.76 -12.56 7.85
CA ASN A 96 2.73 -13.48 8.34
C ASN A 96 1.33 -12.87 8.15
N VAL A 97 0.30 -13.71 8.14
CA VAL A 97 -1.09 -13.23 8.03
C VAL A 97 -1.43 -12.34 9.23
N GLY A 98 -1.97 -11.15 8.95
CA GLY A 98 -2.28 -10.12 9.94
C GLY A 98 -1.16 -9.10 10.17
N GLU A 99 0.07 -9.39 9.74
CA GLU A 99 1.19 -8.46 9.90
C GLU A 99 1.14 -7.31 8.88
N VAL A 100 1.73 -6.18 9.28
CA VAL A 100 1.90 -4.98 8.48
C VAL A 100 3.39 -4.73 8.23
N SER A 101 3.76 -4.45 6.99
CA SER A 101 5.14 -4.15 6.63
C SER A 101 5.59 -2.78 7.13
N GLY A 102 6.91 -2.58 7.12
CA GLY A 102 7.48 -1.24 7.02
C GLY A 102 7.16 -0.57 5.67
N VAL A 103 7.78 0.58 5.42
CA VAL A 103 7.60 1.30 4.15
C VAL A 103 8.32 0.56 3.02
N VAL A 104 7.57 0.20 1.99
CA VAL A 104 8.04 -0.46 0.77
C VAL A 104 7.97 0.53 -0.38
N ARG A 105 9.09 0.79 -1.04
CA ARG A 105 9.14 1.65 -2.23
C ARG A 105 8.95 0.82 -3.49
N THR A 106 8.09 1.28 -4.38
CA THR A 106 7.93 0.75 -5.74
C THR A 106 7.94 1.90 -6.75
N GLU A 107 7.83 1.58 -8.04
CA GLU A 107 7.62 2.60 -9.08
C GLU A 107 6.26 3.31 -8.93
N SER A 108 5.28 2.70 -8.25
CA SER A 108 3.97 3.32 -8.02
C SER A 108 3.97 4.31 -6.86
N GLY A 109 4.99 4.32 -6.00
CA GLY A 109 5.06 5.17 -4.83
C GLY A 109 5.57 4.44 -3.58
N LEU A 110 5.14 4.93 -2.41
CA LEU A 110 5.46 4.33 -1.12
C LEU A 110 4.27 3.57 -0.58
N HIS A 111 4.51 2.38 -0.04
CA HIS A 111 3.48 1.46 0.44
C HIS A 111 3.73 1.03 1.88
N ILE A 112 2.66 0.87 2.65
CA ILE A 112 2.61 -0.15 3.71
C ILE A 112 1.65 -1.24 3.28
N ILE A 113 1.97 -2.48 3.63
CA ILE A 113 1.29 -3.67 3.14
C ILE A 113 0.81 -4.46 4.34
N LYS A 114 -0.45 -4.90 4.33
CA LYS A 114 -1.01 -5.81 5.33
C LYS A 114 -1.32 -7.14 4.67
N ARG A 115 -0.77 -8.24 5.17
CA ARG A 115 -1.12 -9.57 4.67
C ARG A 115 -2.44 -10.03 5.28
N LEU A 116 -3.36 -10.50 4.43
CA LEU A 116 -4.71 -10.92 4.80
C LEU A 116 -4.91 -12.44 4.69
N ALA A 117 -4.19 -13.11 3.78
CA ALA A 117 -4.14 -14.57 3.63
C ALA A 117 -2.79 -14.98 3.03
#